data_AF-A0A0B7FWV9-F1
#
_entry.id   AF-A0A0B7FWV9-F1
#
_cell.length_a   1.000
_cell.length_b   1.000
_cell.length_c   1.000
_cell.angle_alpha   90.00
_cell.angle_beta   90.00
_cell.angle_gamma   90.00
#
_symmetry.space_group_name_H-M   'P 1'
#
loop_
_entity.id
_entity.type
_entity.pdbx_description
1 polymer ?
#
loop_
_entity_poly.entity_id
_entity_poly.type
_entity_poly.pdbx_seq_one_letter_code
_entity_poly.pdbx_strand_id
1 'polypeptide(L)'
;MAFPLPTNANILELLKDGHAQLELAKSIAIVSLTLLVYDWITSFHLEVAYIWRASWSCGRILYYLNRIWPMVLLGISLPVILFHPSPHPRV
;
A
#
# COMPACT_ATOMS: atom_id res chain seq x y z
N MET A 1 17.38 20.13 21.69
CA MET A 1 17.89 19.48 20.47
C MET A 1 17.54 20.40 19.30
N ALA A 2 18.42 21.36 18.98
CA ALA A 2 18.13 22.38 17.98
C ALA A 2 18.44 21.82 16.58
N PHE A 3 17.42 21.72 15.74
CA PHE A 3 17.58 21.36 14.33
C PHE A 3 18.38 22.47 13.63
N PRO A 4 19.60 22.20 13.14
CA PRO A 4 20.43 23.23 12.53
C PRO A 4 19.72 23.79 11.29
N LEU A 5 19.69 25.12 11.16
CA LEU A 5 19.09 25.80 10.02
C LEU A 5 19.77 25.32 8.72
N PRO A 6 19.00 24.95 7.69
CA PRO A 6 19.55 24.31 6.52
C PRO A 6 20.29 25.33 5.65
N THR A 7 21.61 25.17 5.56
CA THR A 7 22.43 25.77 4.48
C THR A 7 21.97 25.21 3.13
N ASN A 8 22.23 25.92 2.03
CA ASN A 8 21.85 25.50 0.66
C ASN A 8 22.27 24.06 0.30
N ALA A 9 23.44 23.60 0.77
CA ALA A 9 23.90 22.22 0.57
C ALA A 9 23.04 21.19 1.31
N ASN A 10 22.61 21.48 2.54
CA ASN A 10 21.80 20.57 3.37
C ASN A 10 20.39 20.37 2.80
N ILE A 11 19.81 21.39 2.14
CA ILE A 11 18.48 21.28 1.51
C ILE A 11 18.51 20.28 0.35
N LEU A 12 19.57 20.32 -0.47
CA LEU A 12 19.69 19.42 -1.61
C LEU A 12 19.87 17.96 -1.17
N GLU A 13 20.64 17.72 -0.12
CA GLU A 13 20.80 16.37 0.45
C GLU A 13 19.50 15.83 1.03
N LEU A 14 18.75 16.66 1.76
CA LEU A 14 17.44 16.30 2.29
C LEU A 14 16.42 15.99 1.18
N LEU A 15 16.44 16.76 0.09
CA LEU A 15 15.57 16.50 -1.07
C LEU A 15 15.92 15.19 -1.77
N LYS A 16 17.22 14.89 -1.92
CA LYS A 16 17.69 13.62 -2.50
C LYS A 16 17.28 12.44 -1.64
N ASP A 17 17.45 12.54 -0.32
CA ASP A 17 17.08 11.48 0.61
C ASP A 17 15.57 11.25 0.65
N GLY A 18 14.77 12.33 0.70
CA GLY A 18 13.31 12.25 0.62
C GLY A 18 12.81 11.58 -0.67
N HIS A 19 13.47 11.85 -1.80
CA HIS A 19 13.13 11.21 -3.07
C HIS A 19 13.47 9.71 -3.09
N ALA A 20 14.62 9.33 -2.54
CA ALA A 20 15.01 7.92 -2.41
C ALA A 20 14.04 7.13 -1.52
N GLN A 21 13.62 7.72 -0.40
CA GLN A 21 12.64 7.14 0.50
C GLN A 21 11.27 6.95 -0.18
N LEU A 22 10.85 7.91 -1.01
CA LEU A 22 9.58 7.83 -1.76
C LEU A 22 9.58 6.68 -2.78
N GLU A 23 10.66 6.52 -3.55
CA GLU A 23 10.78 5.43 -4.53
C GLU A 23 10.78 4.04 -3.87
N LEU A 24 11.42 3.92 -2.71
CA LEU A 24 11.42 2.70 -1.92
C LEU A 24 10.01 2.40 -1.40
N ALA A 25 9.32 3.40 -0.82
CA ALA A 25 7.97 3.25 -0.31
C ALA A 25 6.99 2.81 -1.41
N LYS A 26 7.12 3.38 -2.62
CA LYS A 26 6.34 3.00 -3.81
C LYS A 26 6.55 1.53 -4.17
N SER A 27 7.81 1.09 -4.21
CA SER A 27 8.16 -0.30 -4.53
C SER A 27 7.59 -1.28 -3.49
N ILE A 28 7.72 -0.96 -2.19
CA ILE A 28 7.13 -1.76 -1.11
C ILE A 28 5.62 -1.83 -1.25
N ALA A 29 4.94 -0.71 -1.51
CA ALA A 29 3.49 -0.68 -1.62
C ALA A 29 2.98 -1.61 -2.75
N ILE A 30 3.67 -1.64 -3.90
CA ILE A 30 3.32 -2.54 -5.02
C ILE A 30 3.52 -4.01 -4.63
N VAL A 31 4.62 -4.34 -3.94
CA VAL A 31 4.89 -5.70 -3.47
C VAL A 31 3.85 -6.13 -2.44
N SER A 32 3.53 -5.28 -1.47
CA SER A 32 2.51 -5.54 -0.45
C SER A 32 1.13 -5.75 -1.06
N LEU A 33 0.75 -4.95 -2.07
CA LEU A 33 -0.50 -5.15 -2.80
C LEU A 33 -0.52 -6.51 -3.50
N THR A 34 0.56 -6.85 -4.20
CA THR A 34 0.66 -8.13 -4.92
C THR A 34 0.50 -9.31 -3.96
N LEU A 35 1.16 -9.23 -2.80
CA LEU A 35 1.05 -10.24 -1.75
C LEU A 35 -0.38 -10.32 -1.19
N LEU A 36 -1.03 -9.18 -0.97
CA LEU A 36 -2.42 -9.14 -0.48
C LEU A 36 -3.38 -9.79 -1.49
N VAL A 37 -3.24 -9.48 -2.79
CA VAL A 37 -4.04 -10.10 -3.86
C VAL A 37 -3.80 -11.60 -3.93
N TYR A 38 -2.54 -12.02 -3.78
CA TYR A 38 -2.17 -13.43 -3.78
C TYR A 38 -2.79 -14.18 -2.59
N ASP A 39 -2.66 -13.65 -1.37
CA ASP A 39 -3.31 -14.20 -0.18
C ASP A 39 -4.83 -14.25 -0.36
N TRP A 40 -5.38 -13.24 -1.05
CA TRP A 40 -6.80 -13.16 -1.32
C TRP A 40 -7.31 -14.32 -2.18
N ILE A 41 -6.66 -14.54 -3.32
CA ILE A 41 -6.97 -15.63 -4.27
C ILE A 41 -6.78 -16.99 -3.60
N THR A 42 -5.68 -17.16 -2.86
CA THR A 42 -5.34 -18.43 -2.22
C THR A 42 -6.33 -18.79 -1.13
N SER A 43 -6.84 -17.82 -0.36
CA SER A 43 -7.83 -18.09 0.70
C SER A 43 -9.28 -18.11 0.19
N PHE A 44 -9.55 -17.56 -1.00
CA PHE A 44 -10.91 -17.47 -1.57
C PHE A 44 -11.59 -18.82 -1.75
N HIS A 45 -10.87 -19.87 -2.16
CA HIS A 45 -11.46 -21.19 -2.38
C HIS A 45 -12.03 -21.81 -1.09
N LEU A 46 -11.34 -21.63 0.05
CA LEU A 46 -11.80 -22.10 1.35
C LEU A 46 -13.02 -21.28 1.81
N GLU A 47 -13.01 -19.98 1.59
CA GLU A 47 -14.13 -19.11 1.98
C GLU A 47 -15.40 -19.44 1.21
N VAL A 48 -15.31 -19.69 -0.10
CA VAL A 48 -16.48 -20.12 -0.88
C VAL A 48 -17.01 -21.47 -0.38
N ALA A 49 -16.13 -22.40 -0.01
CA ALA A 49 -16.54 -23.71 0.49
C ALA A 49 -17.22 -23.64 1.87
N TYR A 50 -16.67 -22.87 2.81
CA TYR A 50 -17.09 -22.88 4.22
C TYR A 50 -17.96 -21.69 4.60
N ILE A 51 -17.64 -20.50 4.11
CA ILE A 51 -18.35 -19.27 4.47
C ILE A 51 -19.57 -19.08 3.57
N TRP A 52 -19.47 -19.37 2.27
CA TRP A 52 -20.57 -19.08 1.34
C TRP A 52 -21.76 -20.02 1.44
N ARG A 53 -21.54 -21.26 1.88
CA ARG A 53 -22.62 -22.23 2.16
C ARG A 53 -23.25 -22.07 3.54
N ALA A 54 -22.63 -21.31 4.46
CA ALA A 54 -23.11 -21.12 5.82
C ALA A 54 -24.17 -20.00 5.91
N SER A 55 -25.07 -20.09 6.90
CA SER A 55 -26.10 -19.10 7.16
C SER A 55 -25.51 -17.72 7.46
N TRP A 56 -26.24 -16.66 7.09
CA TRP A 56 -25.80 -15.28 7.30
C TRP A 56 -25.69 -14.97 8.79
N SER A 57 -24.46 -14.77 9.29
CA SER A 57 -24.18 -14.38 10.67
C SER A 57 -23.48 -13.03 10.75
N CYS A 58 -23.61 -12.33 11.88
CA CYS A 58 -22.94 -11.04 12.11
C CYS A 58 -21.41 -11.14 11.98
N GLY A 59 -20.82 -12.26 12.43
CA GLY A 59 -19.38 -12.52 12.28
C GLY A 59 -18.91 -12.56 10.82
N ARG A 60 -19.78 -12.96 9.89
CA ARG A 60 -19.51 -12.99 8.46
C ARG A 60 -19.44 -11.59 7.85
N ILE A 61 -20.30 -10.66 8.31
CA ILE A 61 -20.26 -9.26 7.88
C ILE A 61 -18.98 -8.60 8.36
N LEU A 62 -18.61 -8.82 9.62
CA LEU A 62 -17.37 -8.30 10.19
C LEU A 62 -16.13 -8.87 9.49
N TYR A 63 -16.19 -10.13 9.08
CA TYR A 63 -15.15 -10.77 8.27
C TYR A 63 -15.01 -10.11 6.89
N TYR A 64 -16.11 -9.90 6.16
CA TYR A 64 -16.05 -9.21 4.87
C TYR A 64 -15.58 -7.76 5.01
N LEU A 65 -16.00 -7.05 6.06
CA LEU A 65 -15.52 -5.68 6.33
C LEU A 65 -14.00 -5.67 6.55
N ASN A 66 -13.48 -6.53 7.43
CA ASN A 66 -12.03 -6.62 7.66
C ASN A 66 -11.25 -7.05 6.42
N ARG A 67 -11.86 -7.83 5.52
CA ARG A 67 -11.21 -8.32 4.29
C ARG A 67 -11.26 -7.32 3.13
N ILE A 68 -12.35 -6.55 3.03
CA ILE A 68 -12.56 -5.52 2.00
C ILE A 68 -11.81 -4.23 2.36
N TRP A 69 -11.69 -3.90 3.64
CA TRP A 69 -11.05 -2.65 4.09
C TRP A 69 -9.60 -2.46 3.59
N PRO A 70 -8.67 -3.43 3.74
CA PRO A 70 -7.31 -3.28 3.24
C PRO A 70 -7.25 -3.24 1.70
N MET A 71 -8.16 -3.94 1.00
CA MET A 71 -8.29 -3.86 -0.46
C MET A 71 -8.74 -2.47 -0.92
N VAL A 72 -9.74 -1.88 -0.24
CA VAL A 72 -10.23 -0.54 -0.56
C VAL A 72 -9.17 0.51 -0.26
N LEU A 73 -8.51 0.42 0.90
CA LEU A 73 -7.45 1.35 1.28
C LEU A 73 -6.29 1.32 0.28
N LEU A 74 -5.76 0.13 -0.04
CA LEU A 74 -4.67 0.01 -0.99
C LEU A 74 -5.11 0.33 -2.42
N GLY A 75 -6.32 -0.05 -2.83
CA GLY A 75 -6.89 0.26 -4.14
C GLY A 75 -7.07 1.76 -4.38
N ILE A 76 -7.49 2.53 -3.37
CA ILE A 76 -7.56 4.00 -3.44
C ILE A 76 -6.16 4.62 -3.49
N SER A 77 -5.19 4.03 -2.77
CA SER A 77 -3.80 4.50 -2.72
C SER A 77 -3.05 4.23 -4.03
N LEU A 78 -3.44 3.18 -4.74
CA LEU A 78 -2.83 2.70 -5.98
C LEU A 78 -2.71 3.78 -7.06
N PRO A 79 -3.78 4.51 -7.46
CA PRO A 79 -3.64 5.59 -8.44
C PRO A 79 -2.72 6.72 -7.95
N VAL A 80 -2.70 7.05 -6.66
CA VAL A 80 -1.76 8.05 -6.14
C VAL A 80 -0.32 7.58 -6.29
N ILE A 81 -0.06 6.30 -6.05
CA ILE A 81 1.27 5.70 -6.13
C ILE A 81 1.72 5.50 -7.59
N LEU A 82 0.79 5.15 -8.49
CA LEU A 82 1.07 4.80 -9.88
C LEU A 82 1.06 6.02 -10.81
N PHE A 83 0.20 7.00 -10.55
CA PHE A 83 0.10 8.22 -11.36
C PHE A 83 0.87 9.41 -10.79
N HIS A 84 1.47 9.33 -9.59
CA HIS A 84 2.45 10.33 -9.18
C HIS A 84 3.71 10.15 -10.03
N PRO A 85 3.96 11.04 -11.01
CA PRO A 85 5.12 10.88 -11.88
C PRO A 85 6.34 11.24 -11.04
N SER A 86 7.20 10.26 -10.79
CA SER A 86 8.53 10.58 -10.29
C SER A 86 9.29 11.30 -11.41
N PRO A 87 9.82 12.51 -11.16
CA PRO A 87 10.70 13.16 -12.12
C PRO A 87 12.01 12.38 -12.15
N HIS A 88 12.03 11.26 -12.89
CA HIS A 88 13.24 10.54 -13.18
C HIS A 88 14.09 11.45 -14.09
N PRO A 89 15.30 11.87 -13.69
CA PRO A 89 16.24 12.45 -14.64
C PRO A 89 16.51 11.36 -15.66
N ARG A 90 15.98 11.51 -16.88
CA ARG A 90 16.36 10.64 -17.99
C ARG A 90 17.84 10.93 -18.25
N VAL A 91 18.64 9.86 -18.18
CA VAL A 91 20.09 9.74 -18.39
C VAL A 91 21.01 10.14 -17.24
#